data_AF-A0A358DGP2-F1
#
_entry.id   AF-A0A358DGP2-F1
#
_cell.length_a   1.000
_cell.length_b   1.000
_cell.length_c   1.000
_cell.angle_alpha   90.00
_cell.angle_beta   90.00
_cell.angle_gamma   90.00
#
_symmetry.space_group_name_H-M   'P 1'
#
loop_
_entity.id
_entity.type
_entity.pdbx_description
1 polymer ?
#
loop_
_entity_poly.entity_id
_entity_poly.type
_entity_poly.pdbx_seq_one_letter_code
_entity_poly.pdbx_strand_id
1 'polypeptide(L)'
;MVGKKKILIFIFVFTGLLFCAGNAGVPGKKVEGIGNEKQIADFILTNVIRLYDVPEHGLLSETYPINPDHKVNYLAEGSTQKQKQEVSFLWPYSGVIS
;
A
#
# COMPACT_ATOMS: atom_id res chain seq x y z
N MET A 1 33.62 28.76 31.57
CA MET A 1 33.35 28.02 30.31
C MET A 1 32.20 26.98 30.40
N VAL A 2 31.28 27.07 31.38
CA VAL A 2 30.25 26.04 31.63
C VAL A 2 28.91 26.35 30.94
N GLY A 3 28.59 27.62 30.65
CA GLY A 3 27.30 28.03 30.07
C GLY A 3 27.11 27.68 28.59
N LYS A 4 28.18 27.70 27.78
CA LYS A 4 28.10 27.39 26.34
C LYS A 4 27.77 25.93 26.06
N LYS A 5 28.24 25.00 26.90
CA LYS A 5 27.92 23.56 26.80
C LYS A 5 26.45 23.27 27.14
N LYS A 6 25.87 23.96 28.12
CA LYS A 6 24.45 23.79 28.50
C LYS A 6 23.49 24.29 27.41
N ILE A 7 23.82 25.42 26.76
CA ILE A 7 23.05 25.97 25.63
C ILE A 7 23.12 25.05 24.39
N LEU A 8 24.28 24.48 24.09
CA LEU A 8 24.44 23.59 22.93
C LEU A 8 23.67 22.27 23.11
N ILE A 9 23.62 21.73 24.33
CA ILE A 9 22.84 20.53 24.65
C ILE A 9 21.33 20.82 24.52
N PHE A 10 20.87 21.99 24.95
CA PHE A 10 19.46 22.38 24.85
C PHE A 10 18.98 22.50 23.40
N ILE A 11 19.82 23.06 22.52
CA ILE A 11 19.51 23.20 21.08
C ILE A 11 19.39 21.81 20.41
N PHE A 12 20.28 20.87 20.76
CA PHE A 12 20.26 19.51 20.19
C PHE A 12 19.03 18.70 20.61
N VAL A 13 18.53 18.90 21.84
CA VAL A 13 17.31 18.25 22.32
C VAL A 13 16.07 18.85 21.65
N PHE A 14 16.07 20.16 21.39
CA PHE A 14 14.94 20.84 20.76
C PHE A 14 14.79 20.51 19.26
N THR A 15 15.90 20.36 18.53
CA THR A 15 15.88 19.92 17.12
C THR A 15 15.48 18.45 16.98
N GLY A 16 15.81 17.59 17.94
CA GLY A 16 15.35 16.19 17.97
C GLY A 16 13.83 16.05 18.15
N LEU A 17 13.21 16.91 18.96
CA LEU A 17 11.76 16.92 19.19
C LEU A 17 10.96 17.46 18.00
N LEU A 18 11.51 18.42 17.24
CA LEU A 18 10.86 18.93 16.02
C LEU A 18 10.86 17.91 14.87
N PHE A 19 11.81 16.97 14.83
CA PHE A 19 11.89 15.98 13.75
C PHE A 19 10.90 14.80 13.93
N CYS A 20 10.40 14.55 15.13
CA CYS A 20 9.45 13.47 15.39
C CYS A 20 8.00 13.80 14.98
N ALA A 21 7.65 15.08 14.84
CA ALA A 21 6.27 15.49 14.53
C ALA A 21 5.91 15.44 13.03
N GLY A 22 6.89 15.29 12.13
CA GLY A 22 6.67 15.35 10.68
C GLY A 22 6.19 14.04 10.03
N ASN A 23 6.32 12.89 10.72
CA ASN A 23 6.08 11.56 10.14
C ASN A 23 4.96 10.77 10.83
N ALA A 24 4.06 11.43 11.56
CA ALA A 24 2.80 10.81 11.94
C ALA A 24 1.90 10.79 10.70
N GLY A 25 2.10 9.79 9.82
CA GLY A 25 1.20 9.50 8.72
C GLY A 25 -0.23 9.43 9.26
N VAL A 26 -1.10 10.31 8.75
CA VAL A 26 -2.49 10.40 9.20
C VAL A 26 -3.16 9.03 8.98
N PRO A 27 -3.62 8.34 10.04
CA PRO A 27 -4.28 7.05 9.86
C PRO A 27 -5.63 7.29 9.18
N GLY A 28 -5.77 6.78 7.96
CA GLY A 28 -7.06 6.49 7.31
C GLY A 28 -8.02 7.67 7.22
N LYS A 29 -7.67 8.72 6.46
CA LYS A 29 -8.66 9.74 6.09
C LYS A 29 -9.64 9.12 5.10
N LYS A 30 -10.86 8.81 5.56
CA LYS A 30 -11.95 8.37 4.67
C LYS A 30 -12.27 9.55 3.73
N VAL A 31 -12.14 9.34 2.42
CA VAL A 31 -12.47 10.36 1.43
C VAL A 31 -14.01 10.43 1.33
N GLU A 32 -14.59 11.60 1.64
CA GLU A 32 -16.04 11.81 1.56
C GLU A 32 -16.53 11.77 0.10
N GLY A 33 -17.68 11.14 -0.14
CA GLY A 33 -17.99 10.46 -1.40
C GLY A 33 -18.46 11.30 -2.61
N ILE A 34 -18.77 12.58 -2.47
CA ILE A 34 -19.32 13.40 -3.57
C ILE A 34 -18.33 14.52 -3.92
N GLY A 35 -17.87 14.59 -5.17
CA GLY A 35 -16.94 15.62 -5.67
C GLY A 35 -15.46 15.34 -5.40
N ASN A 36 -15.13 14.17 -4.84
CA ASN A 36 -13.76 13.75 -4.51
C ASN A 36 -13.33 12.49 -5.27
N GLU A 37 -13.93 12.20 -6.43
CA GLU A 37 -13.78 10.95 -7.17
C GLU A 37 -12.30 10.65 -7.48
N LYS A 38 -11.53 11.68 -7.82
CA LYS A 38 -10.08 11.55 -8.04
C LYS A 38 -9.33 11.07 -6.78
N GLN A 39 -9.67 11.64 -5.62
CA GLN A 39 -9.02 11.29 -4.36
C GLN A 39 -9.42 9.88 -3.92
N ILE A 40 -10.66 9.48 -4.19
CA ILE A 40 -11.14 8.11 -3.97
C ILE A 40 -10.37 7.14 -4.87
N ALA A 41 -10.24 7.44 -6.17
CA ALA A 41 -9.51 6.62 -7.12
C ALA A 41 -8.03 6.47 -6.72
N ASP A 42 -7.37 7.57 -6.33
CA ASP A 42 -5.98 7.56 -5.85
C ASP A 42 -5.81 6.72 -4.58
N PHE A 43 -6.75 6.85 -3.64
CA PHE A 43 -6.78 6.04 -2.42
C PHE A 43 -6.99 4.55 -2.73
N ILE A 44 -7.90 4.21 -3.65
CA ILE A 44 -8.14 2.82 -4.08
C ILE A 44 -6.89 2.26 -4.75
N LEU A 45 -6.35 2.96 -5.75
CA LEU A 45 -5.15 2.52 -6.48
C LEU A 45 -3.97 2.30 -5.54
N THR A 46 -3.69 3.27 -4.66
CA THR A 46 -2.60 3.15 -3.67
C THR A 46 -2.78 1.94 -2.76
N ASN A 47 -4.01 1.67 -2.31
CA ASN A 47 -4.27 0.51 -1.46
C ASN A 47 -4.24 -0.81 -2.24
N VAL A 48 -4.73 -0.85 -3.48
CA VAL A 48 -4.64 -2.05 -4.33
C VAL A 48 -3.18 -2.42 -4.55
N ILE A 49 -2.35 -1.47 -4.99
CA ILE A 49 -0.91 -1.70 -5.14
C ILE A 49 -0.30 -2.17 -3.82
N ARG A 50 -0.52 -1.43 -2.71
CA ARG A 50 0.09 -1.77 -1.42
C ARG A 50 -0.32 -3.13 -0.86
N LEU A 51 -1.57 -3.55 -1.05
CA LEU A 51 -2.11 -4.77 -0.45
C LEU A 51 -1.88 -5.99 -1.33
N TYR A 52 -1.94 -5.84 -2.66
CA TYR A 52 -1.87 -6.95 -3.60
C TYR A 52 -0.48 -7.15 -4.21
N ASP A 53 0.50 -6.27 -3.98
CA ASP A 53 1.86 -6.42 -4.52
C ASP A 53 2.49 -7.77 -4.16
N VAL A 54 3.10 -8.40 -5.16
CA VAL A 54 3.94 -9.60 -5.04
C VAL A 54 5.34 -9.22 -5.53
N PRO A 55 6.21 -8.69 -4.64
CA PRO A 55 7.48 -8.07 -4.99
C PRO A 55 8.41 -8.90 -5.87
N GLU A 56 8.36 -10.22 -5.68
CA GLU A 56 9.19 -11.23 -6.32
C GLU A 56 8.92 -11.31 -7.83
N HIS A 57 7.68 -10.99 -8.24
CA HIS A 57 7.25 -11.05 -9.63
C HIS A 57 6.99 -9.65 -10.22
N GLY A 58 6.92 -8.61 -9.40
CA GLY A 58 6.49 -7.27 -9.83
C GLY A 58 5.04 -7.28 -10.37
N LEU A 59 4.21 -8.17 -9.84
CA LEU A 59 2.82 -8.40 -10.24
C LEU A 59 1.91 -8.34 -9.01
N LEU A 60 0.60 -8.34 -9.24
CA LEU A 60 -0.40 -8.31 -8.18
C LEU A 60 -0.98 -9.71 -7.92
N SER A 61 -1.31 -10.05 -6.68
CA SER A 61 -2.00 -11.28 -6.30
C SER A 61 -3.44 -11.31 -6.80
N GLU A 62 -4.02 -12.51 -6.92
CA GLU A 62 -5.43 -12.66 -7.34
C GLU A 62 -6.41 -12.17 -6.27
N THR A 63 -6.08 -12.35 -4.99
CA THR A 63 -6.94 -11.97 -3.86
C THR A 63 -6.13 -11.34 -2.73
N TYR A 64 -6.79 -10.49 -1.94
CA TYR A 64 -6.28 -10.04 -0.65
C TYR A 64 -7.28 -10.40 0.48
N PRO A 65 -6.83 -11.04 1.57
CA PRO A 65 -5.51 -11.67 1.73
C PRO A 65 -5.25 -12.78 0.70
N ILE A 66 -3.99 -13.18 0.56
CA ILE A 66 -3.59 -14.24 -0.36
C ILE A 66 -4.25 -15.56 0.07
N ASN A 67 -4.91 -16.23 -0.87
CA ASN A 67 -5.51 -17.55 -0.66
C ASN A 67 -4.89 -18.57 -1.64
N PRO A 68 -3.97 -19.44 -1.17
CA PRO A 68 -3.30 -20.45 -2.01
C PRO A 68 -4.24 -21.48 -2.63
N ASP A 69 -5.41 -21.69 -2.02
CA ASP A 69 -6.44 -22.65 -2.45
C ASP A 69 -7.57 -21.98 -3.24
N HIS A 70 -7.40 -20.70 -3.61
CA HIS A 70 -8.37 -19.97 -4.41
C HIS A 70 -8.58 -20.66 -5.76
N LYS A 71 -9.85 -20.88 -6.13
CA LYS A 71 -10.24 -21.44 -7.44
C LYS A 71 -11.02 -20.42 -8.24
N VAL A 72 -10.60 -20.18 -9.47
CA VAL A 72 -11.27 -19.27 -10.40
C VAL A 72 -12.31 -20.01 -11.23
N ASN A 73 -13.38 -19.32 -11.62
CA ASN A 73 -14.50 -19.87 -12.37
C ASN A 73 -14.69 -19.24 -13.76
N TYR A 74 -13.73 -18.42 -14.19
CA TYR A 74 -13.80 -17.63 -15.43
C TYR A 74 -12.82 -18.09 -16.51
N LEU A 75 -12.07 -19.18 -16.27
CA LEU A 75 -11.24 -19.79 -17.30
C LEU A 75 -12.10 -20.61 -18.25
N ALA A 76 -11.63 -20.81 -19.49
CA ALA A 76 -12.33 -21.62 -20.47
C ALA A 76 -12.57 -23.05 -19.96
N GLU A 77 -13.70 -23.65 -20.36
CA GLU A 77 -14.02 -25.02 -19.98
C GLU A 77 -12.91 -26.00 -20.41
N GLY A 78 -12.52 -26.90 -19.51
CA GLY A 78 -11.41 -27.83 -19.72
C GLY A 78 -10.02 -27.27 -19.45
N SER A 79 -9.88 -25.99 -19.13
CA SER A 79 -8.60 -25.43 -18.68
C SER A 79 -8.27 -25.85 -17.23
N THR A 80 -6.99 -26.05 -16.95
CA THR A 80 -6.50 -26.39 -15.61
C THR A 80 -5.88 -25.16 -14.97
N GLN A 81 -6.38 -24.76 -13.81
CA GLN A 81 -5.74 -23.73 -13.00
C GLN A 81 -4.45 -24.28 -12.37
N LYS A 82 -3.36 -23.51 -12.44
CA LYS A 82 -2.11 -23.83 -11.75
C LYS A 82 -2.34 -23.84 -10.22
N GLN A 83 -1.90 -24.91 -9.56
CA GLN A 83 -1.96 -24.98 -8.10
C GLN A 83 -1.01 -23.94 -7.47
N LYS A 84 -1.44 -23.31 -6.36
CA LYS A 84 -0.67 -22.32 -5.61
C LYS A 84 -0.17 -21.17 -6.48
N GLN A 85 -1.05 -20.63 -7.33
CA GLN A 85 -0.70 -19.44 -8.11
C GLN A 85 -0.58 -18.23 -7.18
N GLU A 86 0.56 -17.56 -7.21
CA GLU A 86 0.86 -16.42 -6.34
C GLU A 86 0.35 -15.10 -6.91
N VAL A 87 0.22 -15.02 -8.24
CA VAL A 87 -0.15 -13.81 -8.98
C VAL A 87 -1.52 -13.93 -9.63
N SER A 88 -2.12 -12.79 -9.94
CA SER A 88 -3.41 -12.67 -10.60
C SER A 88 -3.39 -13.16 -12.05
N PHE A 89 -4.56 -13.54 -12.55
CA PHE A 89 -4.76 -13.74 -13.98
C PHE A 89 -4.84 -12.40 -14.71
N LEU A 90 -4.71 -12.45 -16.04
CA LEU A 90 -4.69 -11.26 -16.88
C LEU A 90 -5.96 -10.41 -16.76
N TRP A 91 -7.13 -11.03 -16.59
CA TRP A 91 -8.39 -10.31 -16.52
C TRP A 91 -8.46 -9.34 -15.32
N PRO A 92 -8.31 -9.77 -14.06
CA PRO A 92 -8.28 -8.85 -12.93
C PRO A 92 -7.11 -7.86 -13.00
N TYR A 93 -5.93 -8.31 -13.44
CA TYR A 93 -4.77 -7.44 -13.58
C TYR A 93 -5.01 -6.29 -14.58
N SER A 94 -5.73 -6.55 -15.68
CA SER A 94 -6.02 -5.53 -16.70
C SER A 94 -6.83 -4.34 -16.18
N GLY A 95 -7.63 -4.53 -15.12
CA GLY A 95 -8.41 -3.45 -14.50
C GLY A 95 -7.58 -2.42 -13.75
N VAL A 96 -6.31 -2.71 -13.46
CA VAL A 96 -5.38 -1.74 -12.86
C VAL A 96 -4.72 -0.84 -13.91
N ILE A 97 -4.64 -1.29 -15.17
CA ILE A 97 -3.99 -0.57 -16.28
C ILE A 97 -4.97 0.31 -17.07
N SER A 98 -6.27 0.05 -16.95
CA SER A 98 -7.34 0.67 -17.75
C SER A 98 -7.50 2.18 -17.59
#